data_AF-A0A957J2J0-F1
#
_entry.id   AF-A0A957J2J0-F1
#
_cell.length_a   1.000
_cell.length_b   1.000
_cell.length_c   1.000
_cell.angle_alpha   90.00
_cell.angle_beta   90.00
_cell.angle_gamma   90.00
#
_symmetry.space_group_name_H-M   'P 1'
#
loop_
_entity.id
_entity.type
_entity.pdbx_description
1 polymer ?
#
loop_
_entity_poly.entity_id
_entity_poly.type
_entity_poly.pdbx_seq_one_letter_code
_entity_poly.pdbx_strand_id
1 'polypeptide(L)'
;IMNGGKHAAGATDLQEYMIMPVGAETFSEGLRWGVEIYHSLKKVLAAKGYPTTVGDEGGYAPPVKSNAEPFELMLEAIEKAGYKPGEDIMFAMDPAASEIYEDGVYNMKVEGKKLSGAEMVDFYVDLVNKYPIISIEDGLAENDWDAWTLMMEKLGNKIQIVGDDLLVTNVKRIQMAIERKAPNSLLCKVNQIGSLTESIAAVDMVTRRGWTAVVSHRSGETEDSTISDLVVALNAGQIKTGAPARSDRVAKYNQLLRIEDDLADTAVYAGWKAFPFLNK
;
A
#
# COMPACT_ATOMS: atom_id res chain seq x y z
N ILE A 1 4.30 5.28 -5.02
CA ILE A 1 5.18 6.25 -5.70
C ILE A 1 5.76 5.76 -7.03
N MET A 2 5.76 4.44 -7.27
CA MET A 2 5.91 3.88 -8.61
C MET A 2 4.73 2.98 -8.96
N ASN A 3 4.38 2.91 -10.25
CA ASN A 3 3.21 2.21 -10.75
C ASN A 3 3.59 1.21 -11.86
N GLY A 4 2.77 0.18 -12.01
CA GLY A 4 2.84 -0.86 -13.04
C GLY A 4 1.46 -1.47 -13.30
N GLY A 5 1.44 -2.73 -13.73
CA GLY A 5 0.22 -3.49 -13.97
C GLY A 5 -0.77 -2.73 -14.86
N LYS A 6 -2.03 -2.70 -14.44
CA LYS A 6 -3.09 -1.96 -15.15
C LYS A 6 -2.91 -0.44 -15.14
N HIS A 7 -2.26 0.11 -14.12
CA HIS A 7 -2.02 1.55 -14.02
C HIS A 7 -0.92 2.04 -14.97
N ALA A 8 -0.05 1.14 -15.44
CA ALA A 8 0.99 1.46 -16.40
C ALA A 8 1.44 0.23 -17.21
N ALA A 9 0.74 -0.04 -18.31
CA ALA A 9 1.08 -1.14 -19.20
C ALA A 9 2.53 -1.01 -19.73
N GLY A 10 3.32 -2.08 -19.56
CA GLY A 10 4.72 -2.13 -20.00
C GLY A 10 5.74 -1.55 -19.01
N ALA A 11 5.31 -1.12 -17.81
CA ALA A 11 6.22 -0.67 -16.75
C ALA A 11 6.79 -1.84 -15.92
N THR A 12 5.95 -2.44 -15.06
CA THR A 12 6.21 -3.62 -14.22
C THR A 12 4.94 -4.47 -14.14
N ASP A 13 5.01 -5.75 -13.75
CA ASP A 13 3.80 -6.60 -13.66
C ASP A 13 2.91 -6.18 -12.48
N LEU A 14 3.53 -5.76 -11.37
CA LEU A 14 2.84 -5.42 -10.11
C LEU A 14 2.33 -3.97 -10.14
N GLN A 15 1.15 -3.74 -9.56
CA GLN A 15 0.43 -2.47 -9.79
C GLN A 15 1.03 -1.26 -9.09
N GLU A 16 1.40 -1.35 -7.81
CA GLU A 16 1.93 -0.20 -7.06
C GLU A 16 3.07 -0.55 -6.11
N TYR A 17 4.01 0.39 -6.00
CA TYR A 17 5.13 0.36 -5.07
C TYR A 17 5.14 1.65 -4.27
N MET A 18 5.07 1.55 -2.96
CA MET A 18 4.81 2.64 -2.04
C MET A 18 5.94 2.78 -1.01
N ILE A 19 6.03 3.98 -0.45
CA ILE A 19 6.87 4.29 0.71
C ILE A 19 5.96 4.70 1.87
N MET A 20 6.38 4.38 3.09
CA MET A 20 5.67 4.71 4.32
C MET A 20 6.64 5.38 5.30
N PRO A 21 6.47 6.67 5.62
CA PRO A 21 7.36 7.41 6.52
C PRO A 21 7.08 7.11 7.99
N VAL A 22 7.26 5.84 8.38
CA VAL A 22 6.90 5.31 9.71
C VAL A 22 7.74 5.88 10.86
N GLY A 23 8.93 6.41 10.57
CA GLY A 23 9.83 7.01 11.56
C GLY A 23 9.60 8.50 11.81
N ALA A 24 8.70 9.15 11.09
CA ALA A 24 8.40 10.57 11.30
C ALA A 24 7.70 10.81 12.64
N GLU A 25 7.91 11.99 13.22
CA GLU A 25 7.28 12.39 14.49
C GLU A 25 5.85 12.91 14.32
N THR A 26 5.56 13.50 13.15
CA THR A 26 4.28 14.11 12.80
C THR A 26 3.87 13.73 11.39
N PHE A 27 2.58 13.90 11.07
CA PHE A 27 2.09 13.70 9.70
C PHE A 27 2.72 14.70 8.74
N SER A 28 2.84 15.98 9.12
CA SER A 28 3.51 17.02 8.33
C SER A 28 4.94 16.62 7.95
N GLU A 29 5.71 16.11 8.90
CA GLU A 29 7.08 15.64 8.64
C GLU A 29 7.08 14.41 7.74
N GLY A 30 6.21 13.43 8.00
CA GLY A 30 6.09 12.25 7.14
C GLY A 30 5.72 12.59 5.69
N LEU A 31 4.79 13.52 5.48
CA LEU A 31 4.43 14.03 4.17
C LEU A 31 5.62 14.71 3.48
N ARG A 32 6.35 15.57 4.20
CA ARG A 32 7.55 16.22 3.70
C ARG A 32 8.59 15.19 3.24
N TRP A 33 8.84 14.16 4.05
CA TRP A 33 9.77 13.09 3.70
C TRP A 33 9.34 12.37 2.41
N GLY A 34 8.04 12.03 2.31
CA GLY A 34 7.48 11.42 1.11
C GLY A 34 7.66 12.28 -0.15
N VAL A 35 7.47 13.60 -0.05
CA VAL A 35 7.68 14.56 -1.16
C VAL A 35 9.15 14.64 -1.56
N GLU A 36 10.07 14.74 -0.60
CA GLU A 36 11.51 14.78 -0.86
C GLU A 36 12.00 13.52 -1.56
N ILE A 37 11.55 12.34 -1.10
CA ILE A 37 11.86 11.04 -1.72
C ILE A 37 11.25 10.94 -3.11
N TYR A 38 10.02 11.38 -3.31
CA TYR A 38 9.37 11.39 -4.64
C TYR A 38 10.18 12.23 -5.65
N HIS A 39 10.63 13.42 -5.26
CA HIS A 39 11.48 14.25 -6.14
C HIS A 39 12.91 13.72 -6.29
N SER A 40 13.45 13.05 -5.27
CA SER A 40 14.73 12.32 -5.37
C SER A 40 14.61 11.18 -6.40
N LEU A 41 13.53 10.39 -6.34
CA LEU A 41 13.26 9.30 -7.27
C LEU A 41 13.16 9.79 -8.72
N LYS A 42 12.52 10.95 -8.95
CA LYS A 42 12.52 11.58 -10.29
C LYS A 42 13.93 11.76 -10.86
N LYS A 43 14.87 12.21 -10.03
CA LYS A 43 16.27 12.42 -10.44
C LYS A 43 16.99 11.10 -10.67
N VAL A 44 16.76 10.09 -9.82
CA VAL A 44 17.31 8.73 -9.98
C VAL A 44 16.86 8.11 -11.31
N LEU A 45 15.56 8.18 -11.61
CA LEU A 45 14.99 7.67 -12.86
C LEU A 45 15.59 8.37 -14.08
N ALA A 46 15.63 9.70 -14.08
CA ALA A 46 16.20 10.48 -15.17
C ALA A 46 17.69 10.17 -15.39
N ALA A 47 18.47 10.01 -14.32
CA ALA A 47 19.90 9.67 -14.40
C ALA A 47 20.14 8.28 -15.00
N LYS A 48 19.21 7.34 -14.83
CA LYS A 48 19.25 6.00 -15.43
C LYS A 48 18.59 5.92 -16.81
N GLY A 49 18.11 7.04 -17.35
CA GLY A 49 17.47 7.12 -18.67
C GLY A 49 16.01 6.66 -18.70
N TYR A 50 15.37 6.48 -17.54
CA TYR A 50 13.96 6.14 -17.47
C TYR A 50 13.05 7.37 -17.67
N PRO A 51 11.85 7.19 -18.26
CA PRO A 51 10.85 8.25 -18.33
C PRO A 51 10.36 8.60 -16.92
N THR A 52 10.08 9.89 -16.69
CA THR A 52 9.52 10.39 -15.43
C THR A 52 8.05 10.80 -15.58
N THR A 53 7.32 10.13 -16.48
CA THR A 53 5.87 10.28 -16.63
C THR A 53 5.16 9.68 -15.43
N VAL A 54 3.98 10.22 -15.11
CA VAL A 54 3.18 9.79 -13.97
C VAL A 54 1.90 9.10 -14.43
N GLY A 55 1.49 8.05 -13.72
CA GLY A 55 0.20 7.36 -13.91
C GLY A 55 -0.95 8.06 -13.19
N ASP A 56 -2.09 7.36 -13.06
CA ASP A 56 -3.32 7.95 -12.53
C ASP A 56 -3.20 8.39 -11.06
N GLU A 57 -2.44 7.66 -10.25
CA GLU A 57 -2.17 7.97 -8.85
C GLU A 57 -1.00 8.95 -8.67
N GLY A 58 -0.37 9.41 -9.76
CA GLY A 58 0.77 10.32 -9.75
C GLY A 58 2.14 9.64 -9.53
N GLY A 59 2.18 8.32 -9.40
CA GLY A 59 3.43 7.54 -9.31
C GLY A 59 4.16 7.44 -10.65
N TYR A 60 5.48 7.26 -10.62
CA TYR A 60 6.28 7.08 -11.83
C TYR A 60 6.12 5.67 -12.42
N ALA A 61 6.14 5.56 -13.74
CA ALA A 61 5.91 4.30 -14.45
C ALA A 61 7.05 3.93 -15.42
N PRO A 62 8.27 3.64 -14.91
CA PRO A 62 9.38 3.25 -15.77
C PRO A 62 9.25 1.80 -16.27
N PRO A 63 9.68 1.50 -17.52
CA PRO A 63 9.78 0.14 -18.05
C PRO A 63 10.98 -0.59 -17.42
N VAL A 64 10.76 -1.17 -16.25
CA VAL A 64 11.79 -1.91 -15.51
C VAL A 64 12.01 -3.30 -16.09
N LYS A 65 13.12 -3.92 -15.70
CA LYS A 65 13.58 -5.23 -16.19
C LYS A 65 13.20 -6.39 -15.27
N SER A 66 12.73 -6.09 -14.06
CA SER A 66 12.27 -7.09 -13.09
C SER A 66 11.28 -6.46 -12.11
N ASN A 67 10.44 -7.27 -11.49
CA ASN A 67 9.48 -6.81 -10.48
C ASN A 67 10.16 -6.36 -9.17
N ALA A 68 11.45 -6.67 -8.98
CA ALA A 68 12.25 -6.26 -7.84
C ALA A 68 12.98 -4.92 -8.04
N GLU A 69 13.24 -4.51 -9.30
CA GLU A 69 13.98 -3.28 -9.63
C GLU A 69 13.33 -2.00 -9.06
N PRO A 70 11.98 -1.86 -9.01
CA PRO A 70 11.35 -0.71 -8.35
C PRO A 70 11.81 -0.50 -6.90
N PHE A 71 12.03 -1.57 -6.13
CA PHE A 71 12.56 -1.44 -4.76
C PHE A 71 13.99 -0.93 -4.75
N GLU A 72 14.83 -1.36 -5.69
CA GLU A 72 16.22 -0.88 -5.81
C GLU A 72 16.27 0.62 -6.17
N LEU A 73 15.38 1.05 -7.07
CA LEU A 73 15.23 2.47 -7.44
C LEU A 73 14.73 3.32 -6.26
N MET A 74 13.75 2.82 -5.50
CA MET A 74 13.23 3.50 -4.32
C MET A 74 14.26 3.55 -3.19
N LEU A 75 15.05 2.49 -2.97
CA LEU A 75 16.14 2.48 -2.00
C LEU A 75 17.15 3.59 -2.30
N GLU A 76 17.63 3.67 -3.53
CA GLU A 76 18.58 4.72 -3.95
C GLU A 76 17.98 6.12 -3.77
N ALA A 77 16.68 6.28 -4.05
CA ALA A 77 15.99 7.55 -3.88
C ALA A 77 15.85 7.97 -2.41
N ILE A 78 15.54 7.03 -1.51
CA ILE A 78 15.45 7.24 -0.07
C ILE A 78 16.79 7.68 0.51
N GLU A 79 17.86 6.94 0.19
CA GLU A 79 19.21 7.25 0.65
C GLU A 79 19.69 8.62 0.16
N LYS A 80 19.45 8.95 -1.12
CA LYS A 80 19.78 10.26 -1.69
C LYS A 80 18.97 11.42 -1.11
N ALA A 81 17.77 11.14 -0.60
CA ALA A 81 16.96 12.13 0.12
C ALA A 81 17.41 12.30 1.58
N GLY A 82 18.36 11.49 2.08
CA GLY A 82 18.91 11.61 3.42
C GLY A 82 18.16 10.82 4.49
N TYR A 83 17.30 9.89 4.09
CA TYR A 83 16.53 9.02 5.00
C TYR A 83 17.09 7.61 5.04
N LYS A 84 16.78 6.87 6.11
CA LYS A 84 17.20 5.48 6.30
C LYS A 84 16.09 4.49 5.95
N PRO A 85 16.27 3.65 4.92
CA PRO A 85 15.36 2.52 4.67
C PRO A 85 15.33 1.57 5.88
N GLY A 86 14.14 1.10 6.27
CA GLY A 86 13.98 0.18 7.40
C GLY A 86 13.85 0.84 8.78
N GLU A 87 14.24 2.12 8.91
CA GLU A 87 14.13 2.90 10.15
C GLU A 87 13.16 4.07 9.98
N ASP A 88 13.44 4.94 9.01
CA ASP A 88 12.64 6.13 8.71
C ASP A 88 11.50 5.79 7.75
N ILE A 89 11.84 5.03 6.70
CA ILE A 89 10.95 4.69 5.59
C ILE A 89 10.87 3.17 5.42
N MET A 90 9.64 2.66 5.38
CA MET A 90 9.34 1.28 4.99
C MET A 90 8.70 1.24 3.60
N PHE A 91 8.72 0.09 2.95
CA PHE A 91 8.00 -0.14 1.71
C PHE A 91 6.64 -0.78 1.96
N ALA A 92 5.68 -0.39 1.12
CA ALA A 92 4.45 -1.13 0.91
C ALA A 92 4.29 -1.42 -0.58
N MET A 93 3.47 -2.40 -0.94
CA MET A 93 3.18 -2.70 -2.33
C MET A 93 1.76 -3.22 -2.51
N ASP A 94 1.22 -3.00 -3.69
CA ASP A 94 -0.05 -3.55 -4.16
C ASP A 94 0.20 -4.24 -5.50
N PRO A 95 0.49 -5.54 -5.49
CA PRO A 95 0.50 -6.38 -6.67
C PRO A 95 -0.75 -6.34 -7.54
N ALA A 96 -1.94 -6.15 -6.97
CA ALA A 96 -3.23 -6.42 -7.60
C ALA A 96 -3.23 -7.77 -8.35
N ALA A 97 -2.81 -8.84 -7.65
CA ALA A 97 -2.39 -10.08 -8.30
C ALA A 97 -3.51 -10.82 -9.05
N SER A 98 -4.78 -10.52 -8.77
CA SER A 98 -5.93 -10.96 -9.57
C SER A 98 -5.77 -10.60 -11.06
N GLU A 99 -5.08 -9.50 -11.38
CA GLU A 99 -4.90 -8.99 -12.74
C GLU A 99 -3.85 -9.73 -13.56
N ILE A 100 -2.98 -10.48 -12.89
CA ILE A 100 -1.97 -11.33 -13.52
C ILE A 100 -2.29 -12.81 -13.35
N TYR A 101 -3.39 -13.15 -12.70
CA TYR A 101 -3.81 -14.52 -12.45
C TYR A 101 -4.72 -15.05 -13.57
N GLU A 102 -4.25 -16.05 -14.30
CA GLU A 102 -4.97 -16.66 -15.43
C GLU A 102 -4.68 -18.17 -15.43
N ASP A 103 -5.71 -18.99 -15.65
CA ASP A 103 -5.59 -20.45 -15.73
C ASP A 103 -4.90 -21.12 -14.53
N GLY A 104 -5.12 -20.59 -13.32
CA GLY A 104 -4.57 -21.17 -12.10
C GLY A 104 -3.13 -20.76 -11.76
N VAL A 105 -2.54 -19.84 -12.53
CA VAL A 105 -1.15 -19.38 -12.35
C VAL A 105 -1.04 -17.85 -12.45
N TYR A 106 -0.04 -17.31 -11.77
CA TYR A 106 0.34 -15.89 -11.81
C TYR A 106 1.35 -15.66 -12.93
N ASN A 107 1.01 -14.80 -13.90
CA ASN A 107 1.79 -14.54 -15.11
C ASN A 107 2.68 -13.30 -14.93
N MET A 108 3.94 -13.52 -14.56
CA MET A 108 4.96 -12.49 -14.35
C MET A 108 5.67 -12.19 -15.68
N LYS A 109 5.07 -11.37 -16.53
CA LYS A 109 5.46 -11.17 -17.94
C LYS A 109 6.81 -10.49 -18.08
N VAL A 110 7.16 -9.55 -17.19
CA VAL A 110 8.45 -8.84 -17.23
C VAL A 110 9.62 -9.81 -17.08
N GLU A 111 9.45 -10.85 -16.25
CA GLU A 111 10.47 -11.88 -16.01
C GLU A 111 10.24 -13.16 -16.82
N GLY A 112 9.16 -13.24 -17.60
CA GLY A 112 8.79 -14.43 -18.38
C GLY A 112 8.48 -15.67 -17.53
N LYS A 113 7.98 -15.48 -16.29
CA LYS A 113 7.69 -16.56 -15.34
C LYS A 113 6.19 -16.80 -15.21
N LYS A 114 5.83 -18.05 -14.92
CA LYS A 114 4.50 -18.44 -14.44
C LYS A 114 4.66 -19.09 -13.09
N LEU A 115 3.94 -18.60 -12.09
CA LEU A 115 4.05 -19.05 -10.71
C LEU A 115 2.73 -19.67 -10.27
N SER A 116 2.79 -20.80 -9.57
CA SER A 116 1.68 -21.29 -8.75
C SER A 116 1.44 -20.37 -7.54
N GLY A 117 0.32 -20.53 -6.84
CA GLY A 117 0.07 -19.79 -5.59
C GLY A 117 1.17 -19.95 -4.55
N ALA A 118 1.72 -21.16 -4.39
CA ALA A 118 2.84 -21.41 -3.49
C ALA A 118 4.13 -20.68 -3.92
N GLU A 119 4.45 -20.72 -5.22
CA GLU A 119 5.62 -20.02 -5.76
C GLU A 119 5.45 -18.49 -5.71
N MET A 120 4.22 -17.97 -5.85
CA MET A 120 3.93 -16.55 -5.67
C MET A 120 4.14 -16.12 -4.21
N VAL A 121 3.76 -16.96 -3.25
CA VAL A 121 4.06 -16.71 -1.83
C VAL A 121 5.56 -16.74 -1.57
N ASP A 122 6.30 -17.71 -2.14
CA ASP A 122 7.76 -17.77 -2.01
C ASP A 122 8.44 -16.54 -2.62
N PHE A 123 7.94 -16.04 -3.74
CA PHE A 123 8.38 -14.77 -4.32
C PHE A 123 8.26 -13.60 -3.33
N TYR A 124 7.13 -13.47 -2.62
CA TYR A 124 6.99 -12.43 -1.59
C TYR A 124 7.88 -12.65 -0.37
N VAL A 125 8.09 -13.90 0.04
CA VAL A 125 9.02 -14.23 1.14
C VAL A 125 10.42 -13.74 0.80
N ASP A 126 10.88 -14.00 -0.43
CA ASP A 126 12.20 -13.55 -0.90
C ASP A 126 12.30 -12.01 -0.94
N LEU A 127 11.25 -11.33 -1.41
CA LEU A 127 11.20 -9.86 -1.42
C LEU A 127 11.25 -9.28 0.00
N VAL A 128 10.45 -9.80 0.93
CA VAL A 128 10.40 -9.32 2.33
C VAL A 128 11.71 -9.59 3.06
N ASN A 129 12.43 -10.66 2.72
CA ASN A 129 13.76 -10.92 3.29
C ASN A 129 14.83 -9.98 2.72
N LYS A 130 14.68 -9.50 1.48
CA LYS A 130 15.66 -8.64 0.79
C LYS A 130 15.44 -7.15 1.03
N TYR A 131 14.19 -6.72 1.20
CA TYR A 131 13.80 -5.31 1.25
C TYR A 131 12.97 -5.00 2.51
N PRO A 132 12.98 -3.76 3.03
CA PRO A 132 12.21 -3.35 4.20
C PRO A 132 10.71 -3.18 3.87
N ILE A 133 10.07 -4.24 3.38
CA ILE A 133 8.64 -4.28 3.08
C ILE A 133 7.89 -4.54 4.39
N ILE A 134 6.95 -3.65 4.73
CA ILE A 134 6.10 -3.76 5.92
C ILE A 134 4.66 -4.12 5.57
N SER A 135 4.25 -3.99 4.30
CA SER A 135 2.87 -4.21 3.87
C SER A 135 2.77 -4.70 2.43
N ILE A 136 1.93 -5.71 2.20
CA ILE A 136 1.56 -6.21 0.88
C ILE A 136 0.03 -6.27 0.78
N GLU A 137 -0.52 -5.58 -0.20
CA GLU A 137 -1.95 -5.55 -0.55
C GLU A 137 -2.21 -6.46 -1.75
N ASP A 138 -3.27 -7.28 -1.70
CA ASP A 138 -3.71 -8.13 -2.81
C ASP A 138 -2.57 -8.88 -3.52
N GLY A 139 -1.67 -9.46 -2.71
CA GLY A 139 -0.55 -10.26 -3.21
C GLY A 139 -1.00 -11.50 -3.98
N LEU A 140 -2.23 -11.94 -3.81
CA LEU A 140 -2.77 -13.16 -4.41
C LEU A 140 -4.16 -12.88 -4.99
N ALA A 141 -4.59 -13.72 -5.93
CA ALA A 141 -5.88 -13.55 -6.58
C ALA A 141 -7.03 -13.61 -5.56
N GLU A 142 -8.09 -12.85 -5.76
CA GLU A 142 -9.21 -12.65 -4.82
C GLU A 142 -9.93 -13.94 -4.38
N ASN A 143 -9.77 -15.04 -5.11
CA ASN A 143 -10.38 -16.34 -4.81
C ASN A 143 -9.36 -17.46 -4.51
N ASP A 144 -8.05 -17.17 -4.51
CA ASP A 144 -6.98 -18.13 -4.18
C ASP A 144 -6.76 -18.23 -2.66
N TRP A 145 -7.80 -18.64 -1.94
CA TRP A 145 -7.81 -18.66 -0.47
C TRP A 145 -6.73 -19.57 0.15
N ASP A 146 -6.33 -20.62 -0.56
CA ASP A 146 -5.29 -21.54 -0.08
C ASP A 146 -3.93 -20.83 -0.06
N ALA A 147 -3.60 -20.08 -1.13
CA ALA A 147 -2.41 -19.25 -1.14
C ALA A 147 -2.49 -18.11 -0.11
N TRP A 148 -3.65 -17.47 0.08
CA TRP A 148 -3.81 -16.41 1.09
C TRP A 148 -3.53 -16.91 2.50
N THR A 149 -4.01 -18.11 2.82
CA THR A 149 -3.74 -18.79 4.09
C THR A 149 -2.26 -19.09 4.23
N LEU A 150 -1.62 -19.64 3.18
CA LEU A 150 -0.18 -19.92 3.16
C LEU A 150 0.67 -18.64 3.33
N MET A 151 0.26 -17.54 2.73
CA MET A 151 0.94 -16.24 2.87
C MET A 151 0.84 -15.74 4.32
N MET A 152 -0.33 -15.83 4.94
CA MET A 152 -0.51 -15.50 6.35
C MET A 152 0.34 -16.38 7.27
N GLU A 153 0.43 -17.68 7.00
CA GLU A 153 1.29 -18.61 7.77
C GLU A 153 2.77 -18.23 7.69
N LYS A 154 3.27 -17.88 6.49
CA LYS A 154 4.69 -17.56 6.27
C LYS A 154 5.08 -16.12 6.68
N LEU A 155 4.19 -15.16 6.50
CA LEU A 155 4.50 -13.72 6.54
C LEU A 155 3.63 -12.90 7.48
N GLY A 156 2.48 -13.41 7.95
CA GLY A 156 1.49 -12.63 8.71
C GLY A 156 1.96 -12.12 10.09
N ASN A 157 3.06 -12.66 10.61
CA ASN A 157 3.72 -12.17 11.84
C ASN A 157 4.89 -11.21 11.57
N LYS A 158 5.22 -10.96 10.29
CA LYS A 158 6.36 -10.12 9.86
C LYS A 158 5.92 -8.87 9.12
N ILE A 159 4.80 -8.94 8.40
CA ILE A 159 4.28 -7.83 7.60
C ILE A 159 2.75 -7.74 7.72
N GLN A 160 2.24 -6.58 7.36
CA GLN A 160 0.83 -6.39 7.06
C GLN A 160 0.49 -7.08 5.75
N ILE A 161 -0.63 -7.78 5.72
CA ILE A 161 -1.21 -8.40 4.54
C ILE A 161 -2.60 -7.77 4.42
N VAL A 162 -2.82 -6.99 3.38
CA VAL A 162 -4.04 -6.18 3.17
C VAL A 162 -4.90 -6.86 2.11
N GLY A 163 -6.18 -7.06 2.41
CA GLY A 163 -7.17 -7.49 1.42
C GLY A 163 -7.97 -6.30 0.90
N ASP A 164 -7.95 -6.08 -0.42
CA ASP A 164 -8.76 -5.12 -1.15
C ASP A 164 -9.83 -5.84 -1.98
N ASP A 165 -9.51 -6.35 -3.16
CA ASP A 165 -10.41 -7.18 -3.98
C ASP A 165 -10.79 -8.47 -3.24
N LEU A 166 -9.89 -8.98 -2.39
CA LEU A 166 -10.19 -10.11 -1.50
C LEU A 166 -11.39 -9.81 -0.59
N LEU A 167 -11.57 -8.58 -0.12
CA LEU A 167 -12.57 -8.25 0.91
C LEU A 167 -13.71 -7.37 0.37
N VAL A 168 -13.44 -6.54 -0.64
CA VAL A 168 -14.33 -5.53 -1.26
C VAL A 168 -15.16 -4.75 -0.25
N THR A 169 -14.56 -4.44 0.90
CA THR A 169 -15.23 -3.81 2.05
C THR A 169 -16.55 -4.52 2.45
N ASN A 170 -16.70 -5.82 2.15
CA ASN A 170 -17.92 -6.59 2.31
C ASN A 170 -17.90 -7.43 3.58
N VAL A 171 -18.86 -7.20 4.49
CA VAL A 171 -18.94 -7.89 5.78
C VAL A 171 -18.99 -9.42 5.70
N LYS A 172 -19.57 -10.01 4.64
CA LYS A 172 -19.60 -11.48 4.47
C LYS A 172 -18.25 -12.03 4.08
N ARG A 173 -17.53 -11.34 3.17
CA ARG A 173 -16.16 -11.72 2.78
C ARG A 173 -15.19 -11.51 3.93
N ILE A 174 -15.35 -10.43 4.71
CA ILE A 174 -14.59 -10.21 5.95
C ILE A 174 -14.83 -11.35 6.94
N GLN A 175 -16.08 -11.77 7.16
CA GLN A 175 -16.37 -12.88 8.05
C GLN A 175 -15.73 -14.19 7.60
N MET A 176 -15.79 -14.50 6.29
CA MET A 176 -15.10 -15.65 5.70
C MET A 176 -13.57 -15.57 5.88
N ALA A 177 -13.00 -14.37 5.68
CA ALA A 177 -11.58 -14.11 5.84
C ALA A 177 -11.11 -14.34 7.29
N ILE A 178 -11.91 -13.91 8.26
CA ILE A 178 -11.69 -14.16 9.69
C ILE A 178 -11.68 -15.67 9.98
N GLU A 179 -12.64 -16.42 9.44
CA GLU A 179 -12.73 -17.88 9.62
C GLU A 179 -11.52 -18.60 9.00
N ARG A 180 -11.04 -18.12 7.86
CA ARG A 180 -9.85 -18.64 7.17
C ARG A 180 -8.53 -18.10 7.73
N LYS A 181 -8.58 -17.18 8.69
CA LYS A 181 -7.41 -16.51 9.29
C LYS A 181 -6.51 -15.81 8.26
N ALA A 182 -7.10 -15.28 7.20
CA ALA A 182 -6.41 -14.47 6.20
C ALA A 182 -7.36 -13.44 5.60
N PRO A 183 -6.98 -12.16 5.48
CA PRO A 183 -5.65 -11.56 5.73
C PRO A 183 -5.51 -11.03 7.19
N ASN A 184 -4.65 -10.02 7.46
CA ASN A 184 -4.55 -9.34 8.78
C ASN A 184 -4.84 -7.81 8.71
N SER A 185 -5.27 -7.32 7.54
CA SER A 185 -5.64 -5.94 7.31
C SER A 185 -6.72 -5.81 6.22
N LEU A 186 -7.54 -4.78 6.34
CA LEU A 186 -8.59 -4.41 5.39
C LEU A 186 -8.20 -3.13 4.65
N LEU A 187 -8.30 -3.12 3.32
CA LEU A 187 -8.39 -1.87 2.57
C LEU A 187 -9.85 -1.41 2.56
N CYS A 188 -10.15 -0.28 3.21
CA CYS A 188 -11.49 0.28 3.31
C CYS A 188 -11.72 1.31 2.22
N LYS A 189 -12.61 0.99 1.26
CA LYS A 189 -13.08 1.91 0.21
C LYS A 189 -14.55 2.22 0.43
N VAL A 190 -14.84 3.47 0.83
CA VAL A 190 -16.19 3.92 1.22
C VAL A 190 -17.25 3.60 0.13
N ASN A 191 -16.89 3.80 -1.13
CA ASN A 191 -17.81 3.60 -2.25
C ASN A 191 -17.97 2.13 -2.70
N GLN A 192 -17.16 1.19 -2.19
CA GLN A 192 -17.39 -0.26 -2.43
C GLN A 192 -18.58 -0.77 -1.62
N ILE A 193 -18.77 -0.27 -0.40
CA ILE A 193 -19.87 -0.69 0.48
C ILE A 193 -21.09 0.24 0.39
N GLY A 194 -20.88 1.51 0.00
CA GLY A 194 -21.95 2.41 -0.43
C GLY A 194 -22.50 3.36 0.64
N SER A 195 -22.13 3.21 1.92
CA SER A 195 -22.48 4.16 2.98
C SER A 195 -21.37 4.33 4.03
N LEU A 196 -21.37 5.48 4.71
CA LEU A 196 -20.46 5.73 5.84
C LEU A 196 -20.74 4.76 7.00
N THR A 197 -22.00 4.50 7.33
CA THR A 197 -22.38 3.58 8.40
C THR A 197 -21.81 2.19 8.18
N GLU A 198 -21.93 1.65 6.96
CA GLU A 198 -21.41 0.32 6.65
C GLU A 198 -19.88 0.31 6.56
N SER A 199 -19.26 1.39 6.09
CA SER A 199 -17.80 1.56 6.09
C SER A 199 -17.24 1.52 7.51
N ILE A 200 -17.83 2.29 8.42
CA ILE A 200 -17.47 2.32 9.84
C ILE A 200 -17.68 0.94 10.47
N ALA A 201 -18.80 0.28 10.19
CA ALA A 201 -19.07 -1.07 10.70
C ALA A 201 -18.04 -2.11 10.22
N ALA A 202 -17.59 -2.02 8.97
CA ALA A 202 -16.54 -2.88 8.44
C ALA A 202 -15.19 -2.64 9.14
N VAL A 203 -14.80 -1.38 9.34
CA VAL A 203 -13.59 -1.01 10.08
C VAL A 203 -13.66 -1.50 11.53
N ASP A 204 -14.78 -1.26 12.23
CA ASP A 204 -15.00 -1.73 13.60
C ASP A 204 -14.93 -3.25 13.72
N MET A 205 -15.42 -3.97 12.71
CA MET A 205 -15.40 -5.43 12.70
C MET A 205 -13.97 -5.98 12.69
N VAL A 206 -13.08 -5.40 11.88
CA VAL A 206 -11.69 -5.88 11.75
C VAL A 206 -10.82 -5.40 12.90
N THR A 207 -10.96 -4.14 13.34
CA THR A 207 -10.14 -3.56 14.42
C THR A 207 -10.37 -4.26 15.77
N ARG A 208 -11.62 -4.62 16.09
CA ARG A 208 -11.96 -5.41 17.30
C ARG A 208 -11.30 -6.81 17.34
N ARG A 209 -10.76 -7.28 16.22
CA ARG A 209 -10.05 -8.56 16.09
C ARG A 209 -8.54 -8.38 15.95
N GLY A 210 -8.03 -7.17 16.16
CA GLY A 210 -6.60 -6.85 16.07
C GLY A 210 -6.08 -6.67 14.65
N TRP A 211 -6.97 -6.64 13.64
CA TRP A 211 -6.56 -6.26 12.29
C TRP A 211 -6.40 -4.75 12.19
N THR A 212 -5.66 -4.34 11.17
CA THR A 212 -5.60 -2.93 10.77
C THR A 212 -6.64 -2.63 9.69
N ALA A 213 -7.00 -1.36 9.55
CA ALA A 213 -7.86 -0.88 8.48
C ALA A 213 -7.18 0.32 7.81
N VAL A 214 -6.98 0.23 6.50
CA VAL A 214 -6.33 1.26 5.70
C VAL A 214 -7.42 1.98 4.91
N VAL A 215 -7.70 3.24 5.24
CA VAL A 215 -8.68 4.04 4.49
C VAL A 215 -8.09 4.38 3.13
N SER A 216 -8.82 4.13 2.05
CA SER A 216 -8.26 4.20 0.69
C SER A 216 -9.07 5.07 -0.27
N HIS A 217 -8.34 5.70 -1.18
CA HIS A 217 -8.85 6.40 -2.35
C HIS A 217 -9.31 5.43 -3.46
N ARG A 218 -9.71 5.99 -4.61
CA ARG A 218 -9.89 5.26 -5.88
C ARG A 218 -8.95 5.76 -6.98
N SER A 219 -8.76 5.00 -8.05
CA SER A 219 -8.00 5.47 -9.21
C SER A 219 -8.63 6.70 -9.86
N GLY A 220 -9.96 6.75 -9.97
CA GLY A 220 -10.72 7.97 -10.29
C GLY A 220 -11.11 8.76 -9.03
N GLU A 221 -10.31 9.73 -8.63
CA GLU A 221 -10.61 10.63 -7.50
C GLU A 221 -11.16 11.99 -7.93
N THR A 222 -11.64 12.72 -6.92
CA THR A 222 -12.11 14.11 -7.04
C THR A 222 -11.32 15.02 -6.09
N GLU A 223 -11.70 16.29 -6.02
CA GLU A 223 -11.22 17.24 -5.02
C GLU A 223 -11.71 16.94 -3.58
N ASP A 224 -12.73 16.08 -3.42
CA ASP A 224 -13.28 15.70 -2.11
C ASP A 224 -12.17 15.11 -1.21
N SER A 225 -12.15 15.48 0.07
CA SER A 225 -11.13 15.00 1.02
C SER A 225 -11.69 14.19 2.18
N THR A 226 -12.94 13.71 2.09
CA THR A 226 -13.69 13.04 3.18
C THR A 226 -12.92 11.87 3.81
N ILE A 227 -12.14 11.13 3.02
CA ILE A 227 -11.34 10.01 3.53
C ILE A 227 -10.24 10.44 4.52
N SER A 228 -9.83 11.71 4.48
CA SER A 228 -8.86 12.30 5.42
C SER A 228 -9.48 12.49 6.80
N ASP A 229 -10.69 13.03 6.83
CA ASP A 229 -11.47 13.17 8.07
C ASP A 229 -11.86 11.78 8.61
N LEU A 230 -12.21 10.84 7.73
CA LEU A 230 -12.59 9.48 8.11
C LEU A 230 -11.44 8.70 8.75
N VAL A 231 -10.21 8.77 8.21
CA VAL A 231 -9.06 8.04 8.79
C VAL A 231 -8.75 8.54 10.21
N VAL A 232 -8.90 9.83 10.47
CA VAL A 232 -8.69 10.43 11.79
C VAL A 232 -9.85 10.12 12.73
N ALA A 233 -11.10 10.26 12.27
CA ALA A 233 -12.29 9.95 13.07
C ALA A 233 -12.31 8.50 13.57
N LEU A 234 -11.78 7.58 12.77
CA LEU A 234 -11.68 6.15 13.11
C LEU A 234 -10.41 5.79 13.89
N ASN A 235 -9.46 6.72 14.07
CA ASN A 235 -8.11 6.43 14.54
C ASN A 235 -7.49 5.23 13.81
N ALA A 236 -7.74 5.11 12.50
CA ALA A 236 -7.35 3.94 11.72
C ALA A 236 -5.82 3.82 11.55
N GLY A 237 -5.11 4.95 11.67
CA GLY A 237 -3.65 5.03 11.69
C GLY A 237 -2.97 4.93 10.32
N GLN A 238 -3.69 4.52 9.28
CA GLN A 238 -3.14 4.32 7.93
C GLN A 238 -4.10 4.83 6.84
N ILE A 239 -3.56 5.50 5.83
CA ILE A 239 -4.29 5.99 4.65
C ILE A 239 -3.51 5.68 3.36
N LYS A 240 -4.20 5.22 2.31
CA LYS A 240 -3.69 5.05 0.95
C LYS A 240 -4.37 6.07 0.03
N THR A 241 -3.67 7.15 -0.30
CA THR A 241 -4.26 8.27 -1.09
C THR A 241 -3.39 8.74 -2.26
N GLY A 242 -2.47 7.90 -2.74
CA GLY A 242 -1.70 8.13 -3.98
C GLY A 242 -0.37 8.87 -3.77
N ALA A 243 0.25 9.33 -4.85
CA ALA A 243 1.52 10.06 -4.80
C ALA A 243 1.29 11.57 -4.56
N PRO A 244 2.25 12.28 -3.96
CA PRO A 244 2.13 13.71 -3.69
C PRO A 244 2.41 14.56 -4.95
N ALA A 245 1.58 14.39 -5.99
CA ALA A 245 1.77 15.01 -7.30
C ALA A 245 0.49 15.61 -7.88
N ARG A 246 -0.58 14.82 -7.99
CA ARG A 246 -1.85 15.25 -8.60
C ARG A 246 -2.80 15.80 -7.51
N SER A 247 -3.60 16.81 -7.85
CA SER A 247 -4.45 17.52 -6.86
C SER A 247 -5.57 16.67 -6.27
N ASP A 248 -6.07 15.70 -7.03
CA ASP A 248 -7.01 14.66 -6.58
C ASP A 248 -6.42 13.77 -5.45
N ARG A 249 -5.09 13.72 -5.33
CA ARG A 249 -4.35 13.09 -4.22
C ARG A 249 -3.98 14.10 -3.14
N VAL A 250 -3.31 15.18 -3.55
CA VAL A 250 -2.77 16.19 -2.64
C VAL A 250 -3.86 16.93 -1.86
N ALA A 251 -5.11 17.00 -2.36
CA ALA A 251 -6.24 17.52 -1.60
C ALA A 251 -6.42 16.80 -0.25
N LYS A 252 -6.22 15.48 -0.20
CA LYS A 252 -6.35 14.67 1.02
C LYS A 252 -5.18 14.93 1.97
N TYR A 253 -3.96 14.99 1.45
CA TYR A 253 -2.79 15.37 2.25
C TYR A 253 -2.93 16.77 2.84
N ASN A 254 -3.39 17.74 2.06
CA ASN A 254 -3.64 19.10 2.55
C ASN A 254 -4.73 19.12 3.63
N GLN A 255 -5.75 18.26 3.54
CA GLN A 255 -6.76 18.14 4.59
C GLN A 255 -6.18 17.53 5.86
N LEU A 256 -5.33 16.50 5.76
CA LEU A 256 -4.63 15.94 6.93
C LEU A 256 -3.70 16.96 7.60
N LEU A 257 -3.04 17.83 6.84
CA LEU A 257 -2.27 18.95 7.40
C LEU A 257 -3.16 19.91 8.21
N ARG A 258 -4.35 20.24 7.70
CA ARG A 258 -5.31 21.09 8.43
C ARG A 258 -5.81 20.41 9.71
N ILE A 259 -6.15 19.12 9.63
CA ILE A 259 -6.60 18.36 10.81
C ILE A 259 -5.49 18.29 11.87
N GLU A 260 -4.24 18.05 11.47
CA GLU A 260 -3.10 18.06 12.39
C GLU A 260 -2.89 19.43 13.04
N ASP A 261 -2.96 20.52 12.27
CA ASP A 261 -2.87 21.89 12.77
C ASP A 261 -4.01 22.23 13.75
N ASP A 262 -5.25 21.86 13.41
CA ASP A 262 -6.44 22.07 14.23
C ASP A 262 -6.40 21.29 15.55
N LEU A 263 -5.87 20.06 15.54
CA LEU A 263 -5.69 19.23 16.74
C LEU A 263 -4.54 19.71 17.63
N ALA A 264 -3.58 20.47 17.08
CA ALA A 264 -2.44 21.04 17.77
C ALA A 264 -1.71 20.01 18.66
N ASP A 265 -1.62 20.27 19.97
CA ASP A 265 -0.92 19.43 20.94
C ASP A 265 -1.61 18.08 21.23
N THR A 266 -2.84 17.89 20.75
CA THR A 266 -3.57 16.62 20.84
C THR A 266 -3.35 15.71 19.63
N ALA A 267 -2.71 16.20 18.56
CA ALA A 267 -2.41 15.41 17.38
C ALA A 267 -1.40 14.30 17.70
N VAL A 268 -1.71 13.07 17.27
CA VAL A 268 -0.81 11.91 17.41
C VAL A 268 -0.63 11.24 16.07
N TYR A 269 0.61 11.27 15.56
CA TYR A 269 0.98 10.49 14.38
C TYR A 269 1.19 9.02 14.75
N ALA A 270 0.62 8.12 13.95
CA ALA A 270 0.65 6.69 14.27
C ALA A 270 2.05 6.08 14.15
N GLY A 271 2.85 6.51 13.15
CA GLY A 271 4.20 5.99 12.89
C GLY A 271 4.29 4.47 12.97
N TRP A 272 5.32 3.95 13.65
CA TRP A 272 5.48 2.52 13.91
C TRP A 272 4.31 1.86 14.66
N LYS A 273 3.55 2.61 15.48
CA LYS A 273 2.40 2.06 16.24
C LYS A 273 1.20 1.73 15.35
N ALA A 274 1.21 2.16 14.08
CA ALA A 274 0.20 1.77 13.10
C ALA A 274 0.19 0.26 12.79
N PHE A 275 1.23 -0.49 13.21
CA PHE A 275 1.40 -1.92 12.93
C PHE A 275 1.42 -2.74 14.24
N PRO A 276 0.28 -2.90 14.93
CA PRO A 276 0.24 -3.49 16.28
C PRO A 276 0.64 -4.97 16.36
N PHE A 277 0.64 -5.69 15.23
CA PHE A 277 1.07 -7.08 15.14
C PHE A 277 2.57 -7.25 14.94
N LEU A 278 3.30 -6.16 14.63
CA LEU A 278 4.76 -6.14 14.54
C LEU A 278 5.32 -5.76 15.90
N ASN A 279 5.16 -6.64 16.89
CA ASN A 279 5.78 -6.42 18.20
C ASN A 279 7.31 -6.31 18.04
N LYS A 280 7.88 -5.17 18.45
CA LYS A 280 9.29 -5.07 18.86
C LYS A 280 9.39 -5.40 20.34
#